data_AF-X6LQI8-F1
#
_entry.id   AF-X6LQI8-F1
#
_cell.length_a   1.000
_cell.length_b   1.000
_cell.length_c   1.000
_cell.angle_alpha   90.00
_cell.angle_beta   90.00
_cell.angle_gamma   90.00
#
_symmetry.space_group_name_H-M   'P 1'
#
loop_
_entity.id
_entity.type
_entity.pdbx_description
1 polymer ?
#
loop_
_entity_poly.entity_id
_entity_poly.type
_entity_poly.pdbx_seq_one_letter_code
_entity_poly.pdbx_strand_id
1 'polypeptide(L)'
;MDVIMETCSIPINVVSLLKDIILCITCAVCGSISLANCETVLYFYDDVIMQYVTIFSLIKEIDTNQLEISVEKTLSPFDRLTRITNDLCQYFSNINIDEFILVMHRLCVAMTPITSLMFEFSTKHKSRQVEQLLSQCRAIEVRRLCVAHFGLAAFSTETKDIGGQIHSLSSIGLLSSDEVIPSILKAAESSGLLKQNKYPHFIHDLLAIAKKVENMNNEKEQQAYKSV
;
A
#
# COMPACT_ATOMS: atom_id res chain seq x y z
N MET A 1 -36.56 -4.10 -17.86
CA MET A 1 -35.45 -4.77 -17.17
C MET A 1 -34.63 -3.63 -16.60
N ASP A 2 -35.06 -3.15 -15.44
CA ASP A 2 -34.52 -1.95 -14.83
C ASP A 2 -33.18 -2.30 -14.21
N VAL A 3 -32.11 -1.80 -14.80
CA VAL A 3 -30.80 -1.74 -14.17
C VAL A 3 -30.97 -0.76 -13.03
N ILE A 4 -31.15 -1.29 -11.82
CA ILE A 4 -30.99 -0.51 -10.59
C ILE A 4 -29.52 -0.10 -10.57
N MET A 5 -29.23 1.05 -11.18
CA MET A 5 -28.05 1.83 -10.85
C MET A 5 -28.25 2.24 -9.40
N GLU A 6 -27.72 1.45 -8.47
CA GLU A 6 -27.39 1.96 -7.15
C GLU A 6 -26.44 3.14 -7.38
N THR A 7 -27.01 4.34 -7.36
CA THR A 7 -26.24 5.56 -7.24
C THR A 7 -25.63 5.51 -5.85
N CYS A 8 -24.43 4.90 -5.77
CA CYS A 8 -23.57 5.06 -4.61
C CYS A 8 -23.45 6.57 -4.37
N SER A 9 -24.03 7.05 -3.29
CA SER A 9 -23.81 8.41 -2.80
C SER A 9 -22.34 8.50 -2.43
N ILE A 10 -21.53 8.93 -3.40
CA ILE A 10 -20.11 9.20 -3.23
C ILE A 10 -20.02 10.59 -2.58
N PRO A 11 -19.41 10.74 -1.39
CA PRO A 11 -19.20 12.05 -0.78
C PRO A 11 -18.52 13.00 -1.78
N ILE A 12 -18.93 14.27 -1.81
CA ILE A 12 -18.43 15.28 -2.78
C ILE A 12 -16.89 15.33 -2.82
N ASN A 13 -16.23 15.04 -1.70
CA ASN A 13 -14.78 14.97 -1.60
C ASN A 13 -14.17 13.82 -2.43
N VAL A 14 -14.78 12.64 -2.47
CA VAL A 14 -14.26 11.47 -3.22
C VAL A 14 -14.36 11.68 -4.73
N VAL A 15 -15.43 12.31 -5.23
CA VAL A 15 -15.52 12.67 -6.66
C VAL A 15 -14.42 13.67 -7.04
N SER A 16 -14.16 14.66 -6.17
CA SER A 16 -13.09 15.63 -6.39
C SER A 16 -11.71 14.96 -6.37
N LEU A 17 -11.46 14.06 -5.43
CA LEU A 17 -10.21 13.31 -5.33
C LEU A 17 -9.99 12.38 -6.53
N LEU A 18 -11.02 11.66 -6.98
CA LEU A 18 -10.94 10.82 -8.19
C LEU A 18 -10.63 11.65 -9.43
N LYS A 19 -11.26 12.82 -9.56
CA LYS A 19 -10.92 13.76 -10.64
C LYS A 19 -9.46 14.18 -10.56
N ASP A 20 -8.97 14.55 -9.38
CA ASP A 20 -7.56 14.92 -9.20
C ASP A 20 -6.61 13.75 -9.53
N ILE A 21 -6.93 12.52 -9.13
CA ILE A 21 -6.16 11.32 -9.46
C ILE A 21 -6.09 11.12 -10.98
N ILE A 22 -7.24 11.14 -11.67
CA ILE A 22 -7.30 10.96 -13.13
C ILE A 22 -6.47 12.03 -13.84
N LEU A 23 -6.60 13.30 -13.43
CA LEU A 23 -5.83 14.39 -14.00
C LEU A 23 -4.33 14.25 -13.72
N CYS A 24 -3.93 13.77 -12.54
CA CYS A 24 -2.53 13.53 -12.21
C CYS A 24 -1.94 12.40 -13.05
N ILE A 25 -2.65 11.28 -13.18
CA ILE A 25 -2.23 10.16 -14.04
C ILE A 25 -2.13 10.64 -15.49
N THR A 26 -3.13 11.39 -15.97
CA THR A 26 -3.13 11.95 -17.33
C THR A 26 -1.91 12.84 -17.59
N CYS A 27 -1.60 13.75 -16.67
CA CYS A 27 -0.39 14.56 -16.76
C CYS A 27 0.89 13.72 -16.73
N ALA A 28 0.97 12.72 -15.83
CA ALA A 28 2.16 11.91 -15.66
C ALA A 28 2.45 11.04 -16.90
N VAL A 29 1.40 10.46 -17.49
CA VAL A 29 1.49 9.57 -18.66
C VAL A 29 1.65 10.39 -19.96
N CYS A 30 0.79 11.38 -20.17
CA CYS A 30 0.67 12.07 -21.46
C CYS A 30 1.38 13.43 -21.51
N GLY A 31 1.93 13.92 -20.38
CA GLY A 31 2.62 15.21 -20.27
C GLY A 31 1.71 16.45 -20.34
N SER A 32 0.41 16.28 -20.65
CA SER A 32 -0.55 17.38 -20.78
C SER A 32 -1.99 16.92 -20.56
N ILE A 33 -2.86 17.83 -20.14
CA ILE A 33 -4.29 17.57 -19.94
C ILE A 33 -5.04 17.99 -21.20
N SER A 34 -5.72 17.04 -21.82
CA SER A 34 -6.69 17.27 -22.90
C SER A 34 -7.80 16.23 -22.78
N LEU A 35 -8.95 16.46 -23.40
CA LEU A 35 -10.05 15.48 -23.40
C LEU A 35 -9.58 14.11 -23.94
N ALA A 36 -8.87 14.12 -25.07
CA ALA A 36 -8.34 12.90 -25.69
C ALA A 36 -7.34 12.17 -24.79
N ASN A 37 -6.49 12.90 -24.05
CA ASN A 37 -5.54 12.29 -23.12
C ASN A 37 -6.27 11.69 -21.90
N CYS A 38 -7.30 12.38 -21.38
CA CYS A 38 -8.13 11.83 -20.31
C CYS A 38 -8.85 10.55 -20.75
N GLU A 39 -9.40 10.51 -21.96
CA GLU A 39 -10.03 9.31 -22.53
C GLU A 39 -9.04 8.16 -22.69
N THR A 40 -7.83 8.45 -23.18
CA THR A 40 -6.73 7.48 -23.29
C THR A 40 -6.40 6.87 -21.93
N VAL A 41 -6.25 7.71 -20.90
CA VAL A 41 -5.94 7.26 -19.54
C VAL A 41 -7.09 6.44 -18.95
N LEU A 42 -8.34 6.88 -19.14
CA LEU A 42 -9.52 6.12 -18.72
C LEU A 42 -9.67 4.78 -19.43
N TYR A 43 -9.08 4.60 -20.61
CA TYR A 43 -9.10 3.35 -21.36
C TYR A 43 -7.96 2.41 -20.97
N PHE A 44 -6.73 2.92 -20.84
CA PHE A 44 -5.53 2.10 -20.60
C PHE A 44 -5.17 1.91 -19.12
N TYR A 45 -5.62 2.81 -18.25
CA TYR A 45 -5.34 2.77 -16.81
C TYR A 45 -6.63 2.67 -15.99
N ASP A 46 -7.69 2.12 -16.60
CA ASP A 46 -8.98 1.89 -15.96
C ASP A 46 -8.83 1.06 -14.68
N ASP A 47 -8.05 0.00 -14.70
CA ASP A 47 -7.79 -0.87 -13.54
C ASP A 47 -7.21 -0.09 -12.36
N VAL A 48 -6.19 0.75 -12.59
CA VAL A 48 -5.59 1.57 -11.53
C VAL A 48 -6.61 2.54 -10.94
N ILE A 49 -7.40 3.19 -11.79
CA ILE A 49 -8.44 4.13 -11.36
C ILE A 49 -9.51 3.40 -10.55
N MET A 50 -9.93 2.22 -11.00
CA MET A 50 -10.89 1.37 -10.30
C MET A 50 -10.37 0.86 -8.96
N GLN A 51 -9.06 0.67 -8.81
CA GLN A 51 -8.49 0.35 -7.50
C GLN A 51 -8.55 1.53 -6.52
N TYR A 52 -8.40 2.78 -6.96
CA TYR A 52 -8.67 3.93 -6.09
C TYR A 52 -10.14 3.98 -5.66
N VAL A 53 -11.08 3.71 -6.58
CA VAL A 53 -12.52 3.61 -6.25
C VAL A 53 -12.77 2.51 -5.20
N THR A 54 -12.10 1.37 -5.35
CA THR A 54 -12.15 0.26 -4.40
C THR A 54 -11.65 0.71 -3.03
N ILE A 55 -10.51 1.39 -2.96
CA ILE A 55 -9.96 1.92 -1.71
C ILE A 55 -10.92 2.89 -1.05
N PHE A 56 -11.48 3.86 -1.78
CA PHE A 56 -12.48 4.78 -1.21
C PHE A 56 -13.72 4.06 -0.69
N SER A 57 -14.12 2.96 -1.34
CA SER A 57 -15.23 2.13 -0.86
C SER A 57 -14.89 1.41 0.44
N LEU A 58 -13.66 0.90 0.60
CA LEU A 58 -13.18 0.31 1.85
C LEU A 58 -13.17 1.31 3.01
N ILE A 59 -12.81 2.58 2.74
CA ILE A 59 -12.87 3.64 3.76
C ILE A 59 -14.31 3.84 4.24
N LYS A 60 -15.26 3.93 3.30
CA LYS A 60 -16.69 4.07 3.63
C LYS A 60 -17.25 2.88 4.42
N GLU A 61 -16.72 1.68 4.22
CA GLU A 61 -17.10 0.49 4.99
C GLU A 61 -16.67 0.57 6.46
N ILE A 62 -15.57 1.27 6.77
CA ILE A 62 -14.99 1.37 8.11
C ILE A 62 -15.38 2.66 8.83
N ASP A 63 -15.38 3.79 8.12
CA ASP A 63 -15.58 5.11 8.70
C ASP A 63 -16.58 5.92 7.87
N THR A 64 -17.67 6.32 8.51
CA THR A 64 -18.68 7.21 7.94
C THR A 64 -18.29 8.68 8.03
N ASN A 65 -17.29 9.02 8.86
CA ASN A 65 -16.75 10.37 8.94
C ASN A 65 -15.75 10.56 7.80
N GLN A 66 -15.86 11.72 7.14
CA GLN A 66 -15.23 11.93 5.84
C GLN A 66 -13.70 12.02 5.98
N LEU A 67 -12.99 11.21 5.20
CA LEU A 67 -11.55 11.37 5.01
C LEU A 67 -11.26 12.75 4.40
N GLU A 68 -10.57 13.61 5.14
CA GLU A 68 -10.08 14.89 4.63
C GLU A 68 -8.66 14.73 4.08
N ILE A 69 -8.55 14.43 2.78
CA ILE A 69 -7.29 14.57 2.06
C ILE A 69 -7.21 16.00 1.53
N SER A 70 -6.29 16.78 2.11
CA SER A 70 -5.91 18.09 1.60
C SER A 70 -4.92 17.92 0.45
N VAL A 71 -5.31 18.36 -0.75
CA VAL A 71 -4.46 18.23 -1.93
C VAL A 71 -3.77 19.55 -2.24
N GLU A 72 -2.47 19.62 -1.97
CA GLU A 72 -1.67 20.80 -2.27
C GLU A 72 -1.45 20.92 -3.80
N LYS A 73 -2.02 21.96 -4.41
CA LYS A 73 -2.00 22.16 -5.87
C LYS A 73 -0.65 22.61 -6.43
N THR A 74 0.29 22.96 -5.56
CA THR A 74 1.64 23.43 -5.90
C THR A 74 2.58 22.29 -6.31
N LEU A 75 2.24 21.05 -5.97
CA LEU A 75 3.05 19.87 -6.28
C LEU A 75 2.99 19.51 -7.77
N SER A 76 4.06 18.87 -8.25
CA SER A 76 4.03 18.23 -9.57
C SER A 76 2.90 17.19 -9.63
N PRO A 77 2.32 16.90 -10.80
CA PRO A 77 1.23 15.93 -10.91
C PRO A 77 1.57 14.56 -10.30
N PHE A 78 2.81 14.09 -10.47
CA PHE A 78 3.26 12.83 -9.89
C PHE A 78 3.43 12.90 -8.36
N ASP A 79 4.03 13.98 -7.82
CA ASP A 79 4.16 14.15 -6.38
C ASP A 79 2.79 14.33 -5.71
N ARG A 80 1.85 14.99 -6.39
CA ARG A 80 0.46 15.14 -5.95
C ARG A 80 -0.25 13.80 -5.86
N LEU A 81 -0.10 12.97 -6.89
CA LEU A 81 -0.64 11.60 -6.91
C LEU A 81 -0.02 10.73 -5.80
N THR A 82 1.30 10.82 -5.63
CA THR A 82 2.03 10.13 -4.57
C THR A 82 1.57 10.58 -3.19
N ARG A 83 1.30 11.88 -3.01
CA ARG A 83 0.78 12.44 -1.77
C ARG A 83 -0.61 11.92 -1.44
N ILE A 84 -1.54 11.95 -2.39
CA ILE A 84 -2.90 11.38 -2.21
C ILE A 84 -2.80 9.91 -1.80
N THR A 85 -1.94 9.14 -2.45
CA THR A 85 -1.75 7.72 -2.16
C THR A 85 -1.14 7.50 -0.78
N ASN A 86 -0.18 8.32 -0.38
CA ASN A 86 0.39 8.32 0.96
C ASN A 86 -0.67 8.58 2.03
N ASP A 87 -1.51 9.60 1.83
CA ASP A 87 -2.54 9.96 2.80
C ASP A 87 -3.58 8.83 2.93
N LEU A 88 -3.92 8.15 1.82
CA LEU A 88 -4.73 6.92 1.85
C LEU A 88 -4.06 5.79 2.63
N CYS A 89 -2.77 5.52 2.38
CA CYS A 89 -2.07 4.46 3.10
C CYS A 89 -1.94 4.79 4.60
N GLN A 90 -1.65 6.04 4.92
CA GLN A 90 -1.55 6.52 6.30
C GLN A 90 -2.87 6.36 7.05
N TYR A 91 -4.01 6.59 6.40
CA TYR A 91 -5.31 6.30 6.98
C TYR A 91 -5.40 4.83 7.42
N PHE A 92 -5.13 3.86 6.54
CA PHE A 92 -5.19 2.43 6.89
C PHE A 92 -4.09 1.97 7.85
N SER A 93 -2.95 2.66 7.89
CA SER A 93 -1.93 2.42 8.90
C SER A 93 -2.41 2.81 10.31
N ASN A 94 -3.31 3.79 10.41
CA ASN A 94 -3.76 4.36 11.69
C ASN A 94 -5.09 3.81 12.22
N ILE A 95 -5.91 3.17 11.38
CA ILE A 95 -7.13 2.51 11.85
C ILE A 95 -6.81 1.40 12.86
N ASN A 96 -7.77 1.08 13.72
CA ASN A 96 -7.58 0.03 14.71
C ASN A 96 -7.43 -1.35 14.04
N ILE A 97 -6.91 -2.32 14.78
CA ILE A 97 -6.56 -3.62 14.19
C ILE A 97 -7.79 -4.41 13.73
N ASP A 98 -8.91 -4.30 14.43
CA ASP A 98 -10.15 -5.02 14.10
C ASP A 98 -10.72 -4.52 12.77
N GLU A 99 -10.78 -3.20 12.57
CA GLU A 99 -11.16 -2.57 11.31
C GLU A 99 -10.19 -2.93 10.18
N PHE A 100 -8.89 -2.91 10.46
CA PHE A 100 -7.88 -3.29 9.47
C PHE A 100 -8.09 -4.72 8.97
N ILE A 101 -8.41 -5.67 9.86
CA ILE A 101 -8.65 -7.08 9.50
C ILE A 101 -9.81 -7.21 8.50
N LEU A 102 -10.86 -6.38 8.62
CA LEU A 102 -12.02 -6.43 7.72
C LEU A 102 -11.66 -6.09 6.27
N VAL A 103 -10.68 -5.19 6.06
CA VAL A 103 -10.37 -4.64 4.73
C VAL A 103 -9.01 -5.05 4.18
N MET A 104 -8.10 -5.58 5.01
CA MET A 104 -6.67 -5.74 4.68
C MET A 104 -6.42 -6.49 3.36
N HIS A 105 -7.19 -7.54 3.08
CA HIS A 105 -6.98 -8.34 1.88
C HIS A 105 -7.34 -7.54 0.63
N ARG A 106 -8.52 -6.93 0.62
CA ARG A 106 -8.99 -6.08 -0.48
C ARG A 106 -8.11 -4.85 -0.66
N LEU A 107 -7.64 -4.24 0.44
CA LEU A 107 -6.70 -3.13 0.42
C LEU A 107 -5.38 -3.54 -0.25
N CYS A 108 -4.72 -4.62 0.18
CA CYS A 108 -3.45 -5.07 -0.39
C CYS A 108 -3.57 -5.47 -1.87
N VAL A 109 -4.72 -6.02 -2.27
CA VAL A 109 -5.01 -6.30 -3.69
C VAL A 109 -5.10 -4.99 -4.47
N ALA A 110 -5.95 -4.05 -4.04
CA ALA A 110 -6.16 -2.77 -4.70
C ALA A 110 -4.90 -1.89 -4.75
N MET A 111 -4.06 -1.93 -3.71
CA MET A 111 -2.80 -1.18 -3.68
C MET A 111 -1.78 -1.68 -4.71
N THR A 112 -1.86 -2.93 -5.16
CA THR A 112 -0.83 -3.54 -6.03
C THR A 112 -0.66 -2.80 -7.36
N PRO A 113 -1.69 -2.62 -8.20
CA PRO A 113 -1.51 -1.92 -9.47
C PRO A 113 -1.21 -0.43 -9.27
N ILE A 114 -1.70 0.18 -8.18
CA ILE A 114 -1.37 1.57 -7.83
C ILE A 114 0.13 1.71 -7.56
N THR A 115 0.71 0.86 -6.70
CA THR A 115 2.13 0.93 -6.40
C THR A 115 2.99 0.57 -7.60
N SER A 116 2.60 -0.42 -8.40
CA SER A 116 3.27 -0.73 -9.67
C SER A 116 3.32 0.47 -10.61
N LEU A 117 2.20 1.19 -10.76
CA LEU A 117 2.15 2.42 -11.55
C LEU A 117 3.09 3.49 -10.97
N MET A 118 3.06 3.72 -9.66
CA MET A 118 3.94 4.70 -9.02
C MET A 118 5.41 4.36 -9.25
N PHE A 119 5.78 3.08 -9.16
CA PHE A 119 7.15 2.66 -9.35
C PHE A 119 7.63 2.80 -10.79
N GLU A 120 6.77 2.49 -11.76
CA GLU A 120 7.08 2.71 -13.17
C GLU A 120 7.49 4.17 -13.42
N PHE A 121 6.73 5.11 -12.86
CA PHE A 121 7.02 6.54 -13.00
C PHE A 121 8.10 7.07 -12.05
N SER A 122 8.33 6.41 -10.91
CA SER A 122 9.38 6.82 -9.95
C SER A 122 10.79 6.46 -10.41
N THR A 123 10.97 5.58 -11.41
CA THR A 123 12.29 5.28 -11.99
C THR A 123 13.03 6.53 -12.51
N LYS A 124 12.29 7.64 -12.72
CA LYS A 124 12.82 8.95 -13.11
C LYS A 124 12.91 9.97 -11.95
N HIS A 125 12.34 9.66 -10.78
CA HIS A 125 12.16 10.59 -9.66
C HIS A 125 12.34 9.90 -8.30
N LYS A 126 13.54 10.02 -7.71
CA LYS A 126 13.74 9.76 -6.27
C LYS A 126 13.25 10.97 -5.48
N SER A 127 11.96 11.01 -5.15
CA SER A 127 11.39 12.04 -4.27
C SER A 127 11.11 11.48 -2.88
N ARG A 128 11.14 12.36 -1.87
CA ARG A 128 10.80 12.03 -0.48
C ARG A 128 9.41 11.40 -0.37
N GLN A 129 8.48 11.81 -1.24
CA GLN A 129 7.11 11.31 -1.28
C GLN A 129 7.07 9.84 -1.70
N VAL A 130 7.92 9.41 -2.64
CA VAL A 130 8.01 8.02 -3.07
C VAL A 130 8.59 7.13 -1.97
N GLU A 131 9.63 7.61 -1.27
CA GLU A 131 10.20 6.88 -0.12
C GLU A 131 9.19 6.72 1.02
N GLN A 132 8.38 7.76 1.28
CA GLN A 132 7.27 7.68 2.22
C GLN A 132 6.22 6.66 1.77
N LEU A 133 5.88 6.62 0.48
CA LEU A 133 4.90 5.66 -0.06
C LEU A 133 5.40 4.23 0.09
N LEU A 134 6.67 3.98 -0.20
CA LEU A 134 7.33 2.70 0.04
C LEU A 134 7.21 2.27 1.50
N SER A 135 7.56 3.16 2.43
CA SER A 135 7.47 2.89 3.87
C SER A 135 6.03 2.55 4.29
N GLN A 136 5.03 3.28 3.79
CA GLN A 136 3.62 3.01 4.07
C GLN A 136 3.14 1.68 3.47
N CYS A 137 3.56 1.34 2.25
CA CYS A 137 3.22 0.06 1.62
C CYS A 137 3.82 -1.12 2.40
N ARG A 138 5.07 -0.99 2.87
CA ARG A 138 5.68 -1.99 3.77
C ARG A 138 4.87 -2.13 5.05
N ALA A 139 4.48 -1.02 5.67
CA ALA A 139 3.69 -1.02 6.89
C ALA A 139 2.40 -1.83 6.75
N ILE A 140 1.65 -1.58 5.68
CA ILE A 140 0.38 -2.28 5.38
C ILE A 140 0.63 -3.78 5.14
N GLU A 141 1.60 -4.14 4.30
CA GLU A 141 1.89 -5.54 3.97
C GLU A 141 2.43 -6.32 5.17
N VAL A 142 3.30 -5.72 5.97
CA VAL A 142 3.81 -6.32 7.20
C VAL A 142 2.69 -6.48 8.23
N ARG A 143 1.81 -5.48 8.36
CA ARG A 143 0.64 -5.59 9.24
C ARG A 143 -0.25 -6.76 8.82
N ARG A 144 -0.51 -6.91 7.52
CA ARG A 144 -1.24 -8.07 6.95
C ARG A 144 -0.52 -9.39 7.23
N LEU A 145 0.80 -9.45 7.02
CA LEU A 145 1.62 -10.63 7.32
C LEU A 145 1.48 -11.04 8.79
N CYS A 146 1.57 -10.06 9.70
CA CYS A 146 1.46 -10.28 11.13
C CYS A 146 0.09 -10.85 11.51
N VAL A 147 -0.99 -10.29 10.98
CA VAL A 147 -2.35 -10.82 11.18
C VAL A 147 -2.47 -12.25 10.63
N ALA A 148 -1.97 -12.52 9.43
CA ALA A 148 -2.13 -13.81 8.77
C ALA A 148 -1.43 -14.95 9.53
N HIS A 149 -0.27 -14.68 10.12
CA HIS A 149 0.57 -15.71 10.75
C HIS A 149 0.41 -15.78 12.27
N PHE A 150 0.17 -14.66 12.95
CA PHE A 150 0.11 -14.57 14.41
C PHE A 150 -1.26 -14.14 14.95
N GLY A 151 -2.18 -13.65 14.10
CA GLY A 151 -3.49 -13.14 14.51
C GLY A 151 -3.40 -11.86 15.34
N LEU A 152 -4.43 -11.59 16.14
CA LEU A 152 -4.48 -10.41 17.03
C LEU A 152 -3.39 -10.43 18.12
N ALA A 153 -2.90 -11.61 18.49
CA ALA A 153 -1.82 -11.76 19.47
C ALA A 153 -0.52 -11.08 19.01
N ALA A 154 -0.38 -10.75 17.73
CA ALA A 154 0.78 -10.02 17.22
C ALA A 154 0.90 -8.60 17.79
N PHE A 155 -0.22 -7.98 18.16
CA PHE A 155 -0.34 -6.56 18.52
C PHE A 155 -0.66 -6.35 20.01
N SER A 156 -0.65 -7.43 20.81
CA SER A 156 -0.87 -7.33 22.24
C SER A 156 0.39 -6.84 22.94
N THR A 157 0.21 -5.91 23.88
CA THR A 157 1.28 -5.43 24.77
C THR A 157 1.78 -6.54 25.71
N GLU A 158 0.96 -7.56 25.97
CA GLU A 158 1.30 -8.72 26.81
C GLU A 158 2.30 -9.68 26.12
N THR A 159 2.28 -9.75 24.79
CA THR A 159 3.10 -10.66 23.97
C THR A 159 4.29 -9.95 23.29
N LYS A 160 4.72 -8.80 23.84
CA LYS A 160 5.83 -7.96 23.35
C LYS A 160 5.62 -7.25 21.99
N ASP A 161 4.37 -7.08 21.53
CA ASP A 161 4.04 -6.39 20.27
C ASP A 161 4.99 -6.76 19.11
N ILE A 162 4.99 -8.05 18.74
CA ILE A 162 5.80 -8.53 17.62
C ILE A 162 5.42 -7.81 16.31
N GLY A 163 4.17 -7.39 16.17
CA GLY A 163 3.70 -6.55 15.06
C GLY A 163 4.48 -5.23 14.98
N GLY A 164 4.59 -4.51 16.10
CA GLY A 164 5.40 -3.29 16.19
C GLY A 164 6.89 -3.51 15.95
N GLN A 165 7.46 -4.61 16.46
CA GLN A 165 8.87 -4.95 16.21
C GLN A 165 9.15 -5.21 14.72
N ILE A 166 8.36 -6.07 14.07
CA ILE A 166 8.53 -6.37 12.65
C ILE A 166 8.28 -5.11 11.81
N HIS A 167 7.28 -4.29 12.18
CA HIS A 167 7.04 -3.01 11.52
C HIS A 167 8.28 -2.10 11.61
N SER A 168 8.86 -1.92 12.80
CA SER A 168 10.06 -1.11 13.00
C SER A 168 11.23 -1.59 12.14
N LEU A 169 11.51 -2.90 12.13
CA LEU A 169 12.56 -3.50 11.30
C LEU A 169 12.32 -3.29 9.79
N SER A 170 11.06 -3.40 9.35
CA SER A 170 10.71 -3.23 7.93
C SER A 170 10.70 -1.77 7.47
N SER A 171 10.59 -0.81 8.39
CA SER A 171 10.40 0.62 8.07
C SER A 171 11.57 1.21 7.27
N ILE A 172 12.79 0.71 7.50
CA ILE A 172 14.02 1.11 6.80
C ILE A 172 14.16 0.47 5.40
N GLY A 173 13.37 -0.58 5.12
CA GLY A 173 13.38 -1.34 3.88
C GLY A 173 13.76 -2.80 4.10
N LEU A 174 12.97 -3.73 3.57
CA LEU A 174 13.16 -5.18 3.75
C LEU A 174 14.45 -5.68 3.11
N LEU A 175 14.87 -5.05 2.02
CA LEU A 175 16.11 -5.36 1.29
C LEU A 175 17.19 -4.28 1.48
N SER A 176 17.01 -3.38 2.45
CA SER A 176 17.96 -2.30 2.72
C SER A 176 19.29 -2.78 3.32
N SER A 177 19.26 -3.92 4.02
CA SER A 177 20.41 -4.64 4.57
C SER A 177 20.11 -6.14 4.61
N ASP A 178 21.17 -6.93 4.50
CA ASP A 178 21.21 -8.38 4.73
C ASP A 178 20.76 -8.81 6.13
N GLU A 179 20.72 -7.91 7.11
CA GLU A 179 20.32 -8.22 8.49
C GLU A 179 18.82 -8.02 8.78
N VAL A 180 18.07 -7.32 7.91
CA VAL A 180 16.67 -6.95 8.18
C VAL A 180 15.77 -8.19 8.20
N ILE A 181 15.82 -9.00 7.15
CA ILE A 181 15.02 -10.23 7.07
C ILE A 181 15.43 -11.22 8.16
N PRO A 182 16.73 -11.54 8.38
CA PRO A 182 17.15 -12.38 9.50
C PRO A 182 16.67 -11.88 10.86
N SER A 183 16.69 -10.56 11.10
CA SER A 183 16.19 -9.97 12.34
C SER A 183 14.68 -10.17 12.50
N ILE A 184 13.90 -10.04 11.43
CA ILE A 184 12.45 -10.32 11.42
C ILE A 184 12.20 -11.79 11.72
N LEU A 185 12.93 -12.70 11.08
CA LEU A 185 12.81 -14.15 11.29
C LEU A 185 13.12 -14.53 12.75
N LYS A 186 14.20 -13.99 13.31
CA LYS A 186 14.58 -14.19 14.71
C LYS A 186 13.52 -13.66 15.67
N ALA A 187 12.94 -12.49 15.39
CA ALA A 187 11.85 -11.93 16.18
C ALA A 187 10.60 -12.82 16.12
N ALA A 188 10.24 -13.29 14.93
CA ALA A 188 9.12 -14.20 14.71
C ALA A 188 9.29 -15.52 15.47
N GLU A 189 10.47 -16.14 15.40
CA GLU A 189 10.80 -17.37 16.13
C GLU A 189 10.77 -17.17 17.64
N SER A 190 11.38 -16.08 18.13
CA SER A 190 11.45 -15.75 19.55
C SER A 190 10.10 -15.38 20.18
N SER A 191 9.09 -15.04 19.35
CA SER A 191 7.75 -14.70 19.83
C SER A 191 7.01 -15.89 20.44
N GLY A 192 7.33 -17.12 20.04
CA GLY A 192 6.58 -18.32 20.41
C GLY A 192 5.15 -18.39 19.85
N LEU A 193 4.71 -17.38 19.09
CA LEU A 193 3.37 -17.29 18.50
C LEU A 193 3.27 -18.06 17.18
N LEU A 194 4.39 -18.25 16.48
CA LEU A 194 4.43 -18.95 15.20
C LEU A 194 4.63 -20.45 15.42
N LYS A 195 3.65 -21.25 15.00
CA LYS A 195 3.78 -22.71 15.00
C LYS A 195 4.88 -23.13 14.03
N GLN A 196 5.70 -24.12 14.41
CA GLN A 196 6.82 -24.61 13.58
C GLN A 196 6.39 -24.99 12.15
N ASN A 197 5.22 -25.60 11.99
CA ASN A 197 4.69 -25.97 10.67
C ASN A 197 4.22 -24.79 9.81
N LYS A 198 4.04 -23.60 10.41
CA LYS A 198 3.71 -22.35 9.69
C LYS A 198 4.93 -21.48 9.39
N TYR A 199 6.08 -21.78 9.99
CA TYR A 199 7.31 -21.01 9.81
C TYR A 199 7.75 -20.88 8.34
N PRO A 200 7.73 -21.96 7.51
CA PRO A 200 8.08 -21.84 6.11
C PRO A 200 7.13 -20.93 5.31
N HIS A 201 5.83 -20.93 5.65
CA HIS A 201 4.84 -20.06 5.01
C HIS A 201 5.08 -18.59 5.36
N PHE A 202 5.45 -18.30 6.61
CA PHE A 202 5.83 -16.95 7.03
C PHE A 202 7.05 -16.42 6.25
N ILE A 203 8.10 -17.24 6.11
CA ILE A 203 9.29 -16.88 5.32
C ILE A 203 8.88 -16.58 3.87
N HIS A 204 8.11 -17.49 3.25
CA HIS A 204 7.67 -17.33 1.87
C HIS A 204 6.88 -16.03 1.67
N ASP A 205 5.93 -15.73 2.57
CA ASP A 205 5.10 -14.54 2.46
C ASP A 205 5.90 -13.25 2.72
N LEU A 206 6.84 -13.26 3.67
CA LEU A 206 7.78 -12.15 3.90
C LEU A 206 8.62 -11.85 2.65
N LEU A 207 9.16 -12.89 2.03
CA LEU A 207 9.93 -12.79 0.79
C LEU A 207 9.06 -12.30 -0.38
N ALA A 208 7.81 -12.76 -0.47
CA ALA A 208 6.86 -12.27 -1.47
C ALA A 208 6.57 -10.77 -1.29
N ILE A 209 6.44 -10.29 -0.04
CA ILE A 209 6.28 -8.87 0.27
C ILE A 209 7.52 -8.08 -0.14
N ALA A 210 8.72 -8.56 0.22
CA ALA A 210 9.97 -7.90 -0.16
C ALA A 210 10.07 -7.76 -1.69
N LYS A 211 9.74 -8.83 -2.44
CA LYS A 211 9.67 -8.80 -3.90
C LYS A 211 8.67 -7.79 -4.45
N LYS A 212 7.47 -7.75 -3.87
CA LYS A 212 6.37 -6.90 -4.32
C LYS A 212 6.66 -5.41 -4.05
N VAL A 213 7.13 -5.08 -2.86
CA VAL A 213 7.21 -3.68 -2.39
C VAL A 213 8.55 -3.03 -2.75
N GLU A 214 9.65 -3.77 -2.74
CA GLU A 214 10.98 -3.18 -2.98
C GLU A 214 11.34 -3.07 -4.47
N ASN A 215 10.50 -3.59 -5.38
CA ASN A 215 10.69 -3.54 -6.84
C ASN A 215 12.13 -3.92 -7.26
N MET A 216 12.41 -5.22 -7.28
CA MET A 216 13.73 -5.88 -7.49
C MET A 216 14.45 -5.59 -8.82
N ASN A 217 14.62 -4.33 -9.18
CA ASN A 217 15.23 -3.91 -10.44
C ASN A 217 16.75 -3.73 -10.32
N ASN A 218 17.34 -3.83 -9.11
CA ASN A 218 18.79 -3.74 -8.93
C ASN A 218 19.43 -5.07 -8.49
N GLU A 219 20.66 -5.32 -8.94
CA GLU A 219 21.38 -6.58 -8.69
C GLU A 219 21.66 -6.84 -7.19
N LYS A 220 21.82 -5.80 -6.37
CA LYS A 220 22.10 -5.95 -4.93
C LYS A 220 20.88 -6.46 -4.17
N GLU A 221 19.69 -5.94 -4.46
CA GLU A 221 18.41 -6.40 -3.90
C GLU A 221 18.12 -7.84 -4.32
N GLN A 222 18.46 -8.21 -5.56
CA GLN A 222 18.34 -9.59 -6.03
C GLN A 222 19.33 -10.53 -5.34
N GLN A 223 20.54 -10.08 -5.01
CA GLN A 223 21.51 -10.87 -4.24
C GLN A 223 21.06 -11.05 -2.79
N ALA A 224 20.60 -9.98 -2.12
CA ALA A 224 20.06 -10.05 -0.76
C ALA A 224 18.84 -10.99 -0.66
N TYR A 225 17.99 -11.02 -1.68
CA TYR A 225 16.88 -11.97 -1.76
C TYR A 225 17.33 -13.43 -1.89
N LYS A 226 18.42 -13.69 -2.62
CA LYS A 226 18.96 -15.04 -2.83
C LYS A 226 19.76 -15.58 -1.64
N SER A 227 20.17 -14.71 -0.72
CA SER A 227 20.94 -15.09 0.49
C SER A 227 20.08 -15.46 1.69
N VAL A 228 18.75 -15.29 1.61
CA VAL A 228 17.77 -15.76 2.60
C VAL A 228 17.37 -17.19 2.29
#